data_AF-A0A8C7MZ77-F1
#
_entry.id   AF-A0A8C7MZ77-F1
#
_cell.length_a   1.000
_cell.length_b   1.000
_cell.length_c   1.000
_cell.angle_alpha   90.00
_cell.angle_beta   90.00
_cell.angle_gamma   90.00
#
_symmetry.space_group_name_H-M   'P 1'
#
loop_
_entity.id
_entity.type
_entity.pdbx_description
1 polymer ?
#
loop_
_entity_poly.entity_id
_entity_poly.type
_entity_poly.pdbx_seq_one_letter_code
_entity_poly.pdbx_strand_id
1 'polypeptide(L)'
;MAKLNSCFQRLFVFFNLLFAIVGGVIIGLGLLGQFAYNDSTSEFENQSKGFLVMYLVGGITMAMSLLGAYGAHREKRIPLIVFLVACFIGCFGLLRLAVPTAMYRSEMMQIVEAKFREGLPLNEASPDVRQFTERIQLNLKCCGLFSYTDWGNNVPDSCLCQGEDDQMEGTCLNIPYRLLFLSEYRMTGHQKLIYKQTCFPILEGYLAKALDILLGVSFGFAALALLGAVMSAVLLAQLRSSTVGVPVVFSVSSHPSKFSFSSHPPKYTELYNEPEKTEKTLNVKSFALKLQ
;
A
#
# COMPACT_ATOMS: atom_id res chain seq x y z
N MET A 1 24.79 12.97 -30.48
CA MET A 1 23.83 13.63 -29.56
C MET A 1 22.56 12.79 -29.53
N ALA A 2 22.27 12.07 -28.44
CA ALA A 2 20.99 11.37 -28.32
C ALA A 2 19.92 12.44 -28.04
N LYS A 3 19.09 12.74 -29.04
CA LYS A 3 17.94 13.62 -28.89
C LYS A 3 17.01 12.98 -27.85
N LEU A 4 16.60 13.73 -26.83
CA LEU A 4 15.58 13.28 -25.88
C LEU A 4 14.35 12.89 -26.71
N ASN A 5 13.97 11.60 -26.69
CA ASN A 5 12.84 11.14 -27.48
C ASN A 5 11.56 11.74 -26.88
N SER A 6 11.12 12.89 -27.38
CA SER A 6 9.99 13.65 -26.83
C SER A 6 8.70 12.83 -26.74
N CYS A 7 8.56 11.80 -27.58
CA CYS A 7 7.46 10.82 -27.51
C CYS A 7 7.50 10.01 -26.20
N PHE A 8 8.65 9.46 -25.82
CA PHE A 8 8.80 8.63 -24.61
C PHE A 8 8.55 9.45 -23.34
N GLN A 9 9.05 10.68 -23.27
CA GLN A 9 8.80 11.58 -22.14
C GLN A 9 7.32 11.93 -22.01
N ARG A 10 6.65 12.26 -23.13
CA ARG A 10 5.22 12.56 -23.13
C ARG A 10 4.37 11.36 -22.73
N LEU A 11 4.73 10.17 -23.20
CA LEU A 11 4.06 8.91 -22.83
C LEU A 11 4.21 8.62 -21.33
N PHE A 12 5.42 8.76 -20.78
CA PHE A 12 5.67 8.57 -19.36
C PHE A 12 4.88 9.56 -18.50
N VAL A 13 4.84 10.85 -18.88
CA VAL A 13 4.03 11.86 -18.18
C VAL A 13 2.54 11.52 -18.26
N PHE A 14 2.05 11.13 -19.44
CA PHE A 14 0.66 10.76 -19.64
C PHE A 14 0.23 9.60 -18.73
N PHE A 15 0.99 8.50 -18.69
CA PHE A 15 0.66 7.37 -17.82
C PHE A 15 0.71 7.74 -16.33
N ASN A 16 1.69 8.53 -15.91
CA ASN A 16 1.74 9.02 -14.53
C ASN A 16 0.52 9.90 -14.20
N LEU A 17 0.07 10.77 -15.11
CA LEU A 17 -1.15 11.56 -14.88
C LEU A 17 -2.39 10.67 -14.77
N LEU A 18 -2.50 9.60 -15.55
CA LEU A 18 -3.59 8.63 -15.41
C LEU A 18 -3.55 7.96 -14.03
N PHE A 19 -2.39 7.51 -13.55
CA PHE A 19 -2.26 6.96 -12.20
C PHE A 19 -2.58 7.97 -11.10
N ALA A 20 -2.27 9.24 -11.29
CA ALA A 20 -2.64 10.31 -10.35
C ALA A 20 -4.17 10.48 -10.27
N ILE A 21 -4.86 10.43 -11.42
CA ILE A 21 -6.33 10.47 -11.47
C ILE A 21 -6.91 9.25 -10.76
N VAL A 22 -6.39 8.05 -11.03
CA VAL A 22 -6.83 6.82 -10.35
C VAL A 22 -6.66 6.94 -8.82
N GLY A 23 -5.52 7.45 -8.35
CA GLY A 23 -5.30 7.72 -6.92
C GLY A 23 -6.32 8.71 -6.34
N GLY A 24 -6.62 9.79 -7.06
CA GLY A 24 -7.65 10.76 -6.68
C GLY A 24 -9.06 10.16 -6.64
N VAL A 25 -9.42 9.30 -7.58
CA VAL A 25 -10.70 8.58 -7.59
C VAL A 25 -10.80 7.64 -6.39
N ILE A 26 -9.74 6.91 -6.04
CA ILE A 26 -9.72 6.04 -4.85
C ILE A 26 -9.99 6.85 -3.56
N ILE A 27 -9.32 8.00 -3.41
CA ILE A 27 -9.55 8.90 -2.28
C ILE A 27 -10.99 9.42 -2.28
N GLY A 28 -11.51 9.84 -3.45
CA GLY A 28 -12.88 10.32 -3.60
C GLY A 28 -13.93 9.28 -3.22
N LEU A 29 -13.74 8.02 -3.63
CA LEU A 29 -14.59 6.90 -3.23
C LEU A 29 -14.51 6.63 -1.72
N GLY A 30 -13.31 6.73 -1.12
CA GLY A 30 -13.14 6.65 0.33
C GLY A 30 -13.96 7.71 1.07
N LEU A 31 -13.92 8.96 0.61
CA LEU A 31 -14.69 10.07 1.19
C LEU A 31 -16.19 9.85 1.05
N LEU A 32 -16.66 9.48 -0.14
CA LEU A 32 -18.07 9.20 -0.40
C LEU A 32 -18.59 8.04 0.46
N GLY A 33 -17.81 6.96 0.58
CA GLY A 33 -18.16 5.83 1.43
C GLY A 33 -18.23 6.21 2.91
N GLN A 34 -17.31 7.04 3.38
CA GLN A 34 -17.32 7.52 4.77
C GLN A 34 -18.55 8.39 5.06
N PHE A 35 -18.94 9.29 4.15
CA PHE A 35 -20.13 10.13 4.31
C PHE A 35 -21.42 9.31 4.32
N ALA A 36 -21.56 8.34 3.41
CA ALA A 36 -22.74 7.49 3.35
C ALA A 36 -22.92 6.63 4.61
N TYR A 37 -21.80 6.21 5.23
CA TYR A 37 -21.84 5.28 6.36
C TYR A 37 -21.94 5.97 7.74
N ASN A 38 -21.47 7.21 7.88
CA ASN A 38 -21.62 7.97 9.13
C ASN A 38 -23.10 8.18 9.55
N ASP A 39 -24.04 8.02 8.62
CA ASP A 39 -25.49 8.07 8.88
C ASP A 39 -26.04 6.75 9.46
N SER A 40 -25.28 5.66 9.36
CA SER A 40 -25.64 4.29 9.79
C SER A 40 -24.88 3.90 11.06
N THR A 41 -25.37 4.32 12.22
CA THR A 41 -24.77 4.02 13.53
C THR A 41 -24.88 2.54 13.89
N SER A 42 -23.88 1.68 13.62
CA SER A 42 -23.65 0.45 14.44
C SER A 42 -22.41 -0.43 14.19
N GLU A 43 -21.66 -0.36 13.08
CA GLU A 43 -20.42 -1.18 12.94
C GLU A 43 -19.17 -0.29 12.68
N PHE A 44 -18.67 0.38 13.73
CA PHE A 44 -17.68 1.48 13.59
C PHE A 44 -16.20 1.03 13.55
N GLU A 45 -15.83 -0.15 14.08
CA GLU A 45 -14.41 -0.42 14.38
C GLU A 45 -13.64 -1.10 13.22
N ASN A 46 -14.24 -2.07 12.53
CA ASN A 46 -13.59 -2.75 11.40
C ASN A 46 -13.70 -1.94 10.09
N GLN A 47 -14.77 -1.17 9.91
CA GLN A 47 -15.02 -0.39 8.70
C GLN A 47 -14.14 0.88 8.60
N SER A 48 -13.79 1.47 9.75
CA SER A 48 -12.87 2.63 9.84
C SER A 48 -11.48 2.32 9.26
N LYS A 49 -10.99 1.09 9.46
CA LYS A 49 -9.70 0.64 8.92
C LYS A 49 -9.72 0.57 7.39
N GLY A 50 -10.84 0.19 6.78
CA GLY A 50 -10.99 0.09 5.32
C GLY A 50 -10.81 1.45 4.62
N PHE A 51 -11.48 2.50 5.11
CA PHE A 51 -11.34 3.85 4.56
C PHE A 51 -9.92 4.41 4.74
N LEU A 52 -9.29 4.16 5.89
CA LEU A 52 -7.90 4.56 6.14
C LEU A 52 -6.95 3.92 5.12
N VAL A 53 -7.12 2.62 4.81
CA VAL A 53 -6.32 1.94 3.79
C VAL A 53 -6.56 2.57 2.42
N MET A 54 -7.81 2.89 2.04
CA MET A 54 -8.09 3.56 0.77
C MET A 54 -7.40 4.92 0.65
N TYR A 55 -7.41 5.73 1.72
CA TYR A 55 -6.73 7.03 1.74
C TYR A 55 -5.21 6.89 1.63
N LEU A 56 -4.61 5.93 2.34
CA LEU A 56 -3.18 5.69 2.25
C LEU A 56 -2.76 5.21 0.86
N VAL A 57 -3.46 4.21 0.31
CA VAL A 57 -3.14 3.66 -1.01
C VAL A 57 -3.34 4.72 -2.08
N GLY A 58 -4.51 5.38 -2.11
CA GLY A 58 -4.80 6.44 -3.08
C GLY A 58 -3.83 7.62 -2.97
N GLY A 59 -3.51 8.05 -1.75
CA GLY A 59 -2.57 9.14 -1.47
C GLY A 59 -1.14 8.84 -1.92
N ILE A 60 -0.61 7.65 -1.59
CA ILE A 60 0.72 7.22 -2.03
C ILE A 60 0.77 7.11 -3.56
N THR A 61 -0.24 6.49 -4.19
CA THR A 61 -0.28 6.36 -5.65
C THR A 61 -0.33 7.73 -6.34
N MET A 62 -1.15 8.66 -5.83
CA MET A 62 -1.24 10.02 -6.36
C MET A 62 0.06 10.80 -6.18
N ALA A 63 0.68 10.76 -5.00
CA ALA A 63 1.95 11.45 -4.74
C ALA A 63 3.08 10.91 -5.61
N MET A 64 3.23 9.58 -5.68
CA MET A 64 4.26 8.92 -6.48
C MET A 64 4.14 9.25 -7.97
N SER A 65 2.92 9.25 -8.50
CA SER A 65 2.67 9.56 -9.90
C SER A 65 2.88 11.04 -10.24
N LEU A 66 2.45 11.96 -9.36
CA LEU A 66 2.75 13.39 -9.52
C LEU A 66 4.26 13.67 -9.49
N LEU A 67 5.01 12.99 -8.61
CA LEU A 67 6.48 13.08 -8.56
C LEU A 67 7.12 12.61 -9.87
N GLY A 68 6.67 11.47 -10.40
CA GLY A 68 7.12 10.96 -11.69
C GLY A 68 6.85 11.94 -12.84
N ALA A 69 5.60 12.42 -12.95
CA ALA A 69 5.20 13.41 -13.96
C ALA A 69 5.99 14.72 -13.83
N TYR A 70 6.14 15.24 -12.61
CA TYR A 70 6.90 16.47 -12.34
C TYR A 70 8.37 16.32 -12.70
N GLY A 71 9.00 15.20 -12.33
CA GLY A 71 10.41 14.93 -12.64
C GLY A 71 10.68 14.86 -14.13
N ALA A 72 9.79 14.22 -14.89
CA ALA A 72 9.89 14.15 -16.34
C ALA A 72 9.57 15.49 -17.03
N HIS A 73 8.56 16.24 -16.57
CA HIS A 73 8.19 17.53 -17.18
C HIS A 73 9.23 18.63 -16.92
N ARG A 74 9.78 18.70 -15.69
CA ARG A 74 10.79 19.71 -15.32
C ARG A 74 12.22 19.28 -15.58
N GLU A 75 12.42 18.09 -16.14
CA GLU A 75 13.74 17.51 -16.43
C GLU A 75 14.66 17.50 -15.19
N LYS A 76 14.06 17.31 -14.00
CA LYS A 76 14.77 17.31 -12.72
C LYS A 76 15.13 15.88 -12.32
N ARG A 77 16.42 15.66 -12.05
CA ARG A 77 16.95 14.32 -11.73
C ARG A 77 16.47 13.80 -10.38
N ILE A 78 16.47 14.63 -9.34
CA ILE A 78 16.13 14.22 -7.97
C ILE A 78 14.74 13.55 -7.88
N PRO A 79 13.62 14.17 -8.32
CA PRO A 79 12.30 13.52 -8.25
C PRO A 79 12.22 12.23 -9.06
N LEU A 80 12.93 12.16 -10.20
CA LEU A 80 12.95 10.98 -11.05
C LEU A 80 13.77 9.83 -10.43
N ILE A 81 14.85 10.13 -9.70
CA ILE A 81 15.61 9.16 -8.88
C ILE A 81 14.73 8.65 -7.73
N VAL A 82 14.02 9.53 -7.02
CA VAL A 82 13.11 9.13 -5.94
C VAL A 82 12.03 8.20 -6.46
N PHE A 83 11.42 8.55 -7.60
CA PHE A 83 10.45 7.69 -8.28
C PHE A 83 11.04 6.32 -8.63
N LEU A 84 12.25 6.28 -9.20
CA LEU A 84 12.94 5.04 -9.56
C LEU A 84 13.17 4.14 -8.34
N VAL A 85 13.70 4.69 -7.25
CA VAL A 85 13.97 3.93 -6.02
C VAL A 85 12.67 3.39 -5.42
N ALA A 86 11.62 4.21 -5.38
CA ALA A 86 10.32 3.78 -4.88
C ALA A 86 9.69 2.67 -5.75
N CYS A 87 9.83 2.72 -7.08
CA CYS A 87 9.40 1.63 -7.97
C CYS A 87 10.12 0.32 -7.65
N PHE A 88 11.43 0.36 -7.39
CA PHE A 88 12.18 -0.84 -6.97
C PHE A 88 11.70 -1.36 -5.62
N ILE A 89 11.55 -0.50 -4.62
CA ILE A 89 11.06 -0.89 -3.29
C ILE A 89 9.66 -1.52 -3.42
N GLY A 90 8.75 -0.89 -4.18
CA GLY A 90 7.42 -1.41 -4.43
C GLY A 90 7.45 -2.76 -5.15
N CYS A 91 8.26 -2.90 -6.20
CA CYS A 91 8.41 -4.16 -6.94
C CYS A 91 8.91 -5.29 -6.04
N PHE A 92 9.99 -5.07 -5.29
CA PHE A 92 10.53 -6.08 -4.37
C PHE A 92 9.56 -6.39 -3.24
N GLY A 93 8.86 -5.38 -2.70
CA GLY A 93 7.82 -5.56 -1.69
C GLY A 93 6.67 -6.44 -2.19
N LEU A 94 6.14 -6.16 -3.38
CA LEU A 94 5.08 -6.95 -4.00
C LEU A 94 5.51 -8.39 -4.26
N LEU A 95 6.73 -8.60 -4.77
CA LEU A 95 7.25 -9.95 -5.02
C LEU A 95 7.52 -10.72 -3.72
N ARG A 96 7.99 -10.05 -2.67
CA ARG A 96 8.20 -10.64 -1.34
C ARG A 96 6.91 -11.15 -0.71
N LEU A 97 5.77 -10.54 -1.03
CA LEU A 97 4.45 -11.00 -0.58
C LEU A 97 3.87 -12.05 -1.54
N ALA A 98 3.88 -11.78 -2.85
CA ALA A 98 3.25 -12.63 -3.84
C ALA A 98 3.89 -14.02 -3.98
N VAL A 99 5.23 -14.10 -3.96
CA VAL A 99 5.93 -15.38 -4.18
C VAL A 99 5.66 -16.40 -3.06
N PRO A 100 5.82 -16.06 -1.76
CA PRO A 100 5.46 -16.98 -0.69
C PRO A 100 3.98 -17.34 -0.69
N THR A 101 3.08 -16.38 -0.94
CA THR A 101 1.64 -16.67 -1.03
C THR A 101 1.32 -17.66 -2.16
N ALA A 102 2.01 -17.57 -3.29
CA ALA A 102 1.86 -18.53 -4.39
C ALA A 102 2.42 -19.92 -4.02
N MET A 103 3.57 -19.97 -3.36
CA MET A 103 4.23 -21.23 -2.97
C MET A 103 3.48 -21.98 -1.86
N TYR A 104 3.07 -21.27 -0.81
CA TYR A 104 2.46 -21.84 0.40
C TYR A 104 0.94 -21.80 0.35
N ARG A 105 0.33 -21.67 -0.83
CA ARG A 105 -1.13 -21.56 -0.97
C ARG A 105 -1.88 -22.71 -0.31
N SER A 106 -1.44 -23.95 -0.54
CA SER A 106 -2.10 -25.14 0.03
C SER A 106 -1.95 -25.19 1.54
N GLU A 107 -0.78 -24.84 2.08
CA GLU A 107 -0.54 -24.77 3.52
C GLU A 107 -1.39 -23.69 4.17
N MET A 108 -1.53 -22.52 3.53
CA MET A 108 -2.40 -21.44 4.01
C MET A 108 -3.86 -21.90 4.12
N MET A 109 -4.37 -22.67 3.15
CA MET A 109 -5.73 -23.21 3.24
C MET A 109 -5.88 -24.21 4.38
N GLN A 110 -4.89 -25.07 4.60
CA GLN A 110 -4.91 -26.00 5.73
C GLN A 110 -4.86 -25.28 7.09
N ILE A 111 -4.06 -24.22 7.20
CA ILE A 111 -4.01 -23.39 8.41
C ILE A 111 -5.36 -22.73 8.65
N VAL A 112 -6.00 -22.21 7.59
CA VAL A 112 -7.33 -21.60 7.68
C VAL A 112 -8.37 -22.63 8.12
N GLU A 113 -8.35 -23.84 7.55
CA GLU A 113 -9.23 -24.93 7.99
C GLU A 113 -9.03 -25.24 9.48
N ALA A 114 -7.78 -25.40 9.91
CA ALA A 114 -7.46 -25.69 11.30
C ALA A 114 -7.98 -24.58 12.23
N LYS A 115 -7.86 -23.31 11.85
CA LYS A 115 -8.40 -22.18 12.62
C LYS A 115 -9.92 -22.19 12.70
N PHE A 116 -10.60 -22.57 11.63
CA PHE A 116 -12.05 -22.74 11.67
C PHE A 116 -12.46 -23.91 12.57
N ARG A 117 -11.68 -24.99 12.60
CA ARG A 117 -11.92 -26.12 13.52
C ARG A 117 -11.66 -25.77 14.99
N GLU A 118 -10.65 -24.95 15.29
CA GLU A 118 -10.38 -24.44 16.65
C GLU A 118 -11.55 -23.61 17.20
N GLY A 119 -12.36 -22.99 16.33
CA GLY A 119 -13.53 -22.19 16.71
C GLY A 119 -14.80 -23.00 17.01
N LEU A 120 -14.73 -24.33 16.98
CA LEU A 120 -15.86 -25.22 17.29
C LEU A 120 -15.85 -25.60 18.78
N PRO A 121 -17.03 -25.83 19.40
CA PRO A 121 -18.38 -25.74 18.82
C PRO A 121 -18.90 -24.29 18.72
N LEU A 122 -19.71 -23.99 17.69
CA LEU A 122 -20.17 -22.62 17.43
C LEU A 122 -21.07 -22.03 18.53
N ASN A 123 -21.72 -22.88 19.32
CA ASN A 123 -22.55 -22.43 20.44
C ASN A 123 -21.74 -21.76 21.56
N GLU A 124 -20.48 -22.16 21.70
CA GLU A 124 -19.58 -21.67 22.76
C GLU A 124 -18.60 -20.62 22.21
N ALA A 125 -18.63 -20.36 20.90
CA ALA A 125 -17.83 -19.35 20.25
C ALA A 125 -18.22 -17.93 20.68
N SER A 126 -17.32 -16.96 20.48
CA SER A 126 -17.60 -15.56 20.76
C SER A 126 -18.82 -15.05 19.96
N PRO A 127 -19.55 -14.04 20.48
CA PRO A 127 -20.73 -13.50 19.79
C PRO A 127 -20.43 -13.04 18.36
N ASP A 128 -19.22 -12.51 18.12
CA ASP A 128 -18.78 -12.09 16.79
C ASP A 128 -18.67 -13.27 15.81
N VAL A 129 -18.09 -14.40 16.23
CA VAL A 129 -17.94 -15.60 15.39
C VAL A 129 -19.30 -16.22 15.10
N ARG A 130 -20.19 -16.23 16.10
CA ARG A 130 -21.55 -16.71 15.95
C ARG A 130 -22.34 -15.83 14.97
N GLN A 131 -22.34 -14.51 15.15
CA GLN A 131 -23.04 -13.56 14.28
C GLN A 131 -22.50 -13.63 12.84
N PHE A 132 -21.18 -13.72 12.68
CA PHE A 132 -20.54 -13.88 11.39
C PHE A 132 -21.00 -15.16 10.69
N THR A 133 -21.04 -16.28 11.42
CA THR A 133 -21.47 -17.55 10.85
C THR A 133 -22.95 -17.53 10.49
N GLU A 134 -23.82 -17.02 11.35
CA GLU A 134 -25.26 -16.88 11.05
C GLU A 134 -25.49 -16.01 9.79
N ARG A 135 -24.72 -14.91 9.63
CA ARG A 135 -24.76 -14.05 8.44
C ARG A 135 -24.31 -14.79 7.17
N ILE A 136 -23.24 -15.59 7.26
CA ILE A 136 -22.77 -16.42 6.14
C ILE A 136 -23.80 -17.48 5.76
N GLN A 137 -24.40 -18.14 6.73
CA GLN A 137 -25.41 -19.18 6.51
C GLN A 137 -26.63 -18.65 5.75
N LEU A 138 -27.11 -17.45 6.12
CA LEU A 138 -28.19 -16.77 5.42
C LEU A 138 -27.81 -16.41 3.98
N ASN A 139 -26.60 -15.86 3.78
CA ASN A 139 -26.15 -15.38 2.47
C ASN A 139 -25.77 -16.50 1.50
N LEU A 140 -25.17 -17.58 2.00
CA LEU A 140 -24.63 -18.69 1.20
C LEU A 140 -25.52 -19.94 1.23
N LYS A 141 -26.68 -19.89 1.91
CA LYS A 141 -27.63 -21.00 2.03
C LYS A 141 -26.95 -22.31 2.46
N CYS A 142 -26.19 -22.24 3.54
CA CYS A 142 -25.42 -23.37 4.09
C CYS A 142 -25.68 -23.50 5.60
N CYS A 143 -25.43 -24.67 6.19
CA CYS A 143 -25.58 -24.91 7.62
C CYS A 143 -24.34 -25.59 8.23
N GLY A 144 -23.91 -25.07 9.38
CA GLY A 144 -22.63 -25.42 10.00
C GLY A 144 -21.39 -25.00 9.18
N LEU A 145 -20.22 -25.07 9.80
CA LEU A 145 -18.95 -24.88 9.10
C LEU A 145 -18.58 -26.16 8.35
N PHE A 146 -18.48 -27.26 9.09
CA PHE A 146 -18.17 -28.60 8.59
C PHE A 146 -19.35 -29.56 8.75
N SER A 147 -20.29 -29.28 9.67
CA SER A 147 -21.51 -30.06 9.88
C SER A 147 -22.58 -29.25 10.61
N TYR A 148 -23.86 -29.57 10.43
CA TYR A 148 -24.93 -28.96 11.23
C TYR A 148 -24.77 -29.23 12.75
N THR A 149 -24.09 -30.33 13.11
CA THR A 149 -23.76 -30.69 14.50
C THR A 149 -22.75 -29.75 15.15
N ASP A 150 -22.12 -28.87 14.39
CA ASP A 150 -21.21 -27.85 14.90
C ASP A 150 -21.92 -26.87 15.85
N TRP A 151 -23.25 -26.75 15.71
CA TRP A 151 -24.18 -26.05 16.60
C TRP A 151 -24.69 -26.92 17.76
N GLY A 152 -24.05 -28.07 18.03
CA GLY A 152 -24.47 -29.00 19.08
C GLY A 152 -25.96 -29.33 19.00
N ASN A 153 -26.71 -29.00 20.06
CA ASN A 153 -28.15 -29.25 20.16
C ASN A 153 -29.04 -28.06 19.78
N ASN A 154 -28.47 -26.91 19.42
CA ASN A 154 -29.19 -25.66 19.23
C ASN A 154 -28.86 -25.06 17.86
N VAL A 155 -29.49 -25.59 16.81
CA VAL A 155 -29.30 -25.07 15.44
C VAL A 155 -30.04 -23.74 15.28
N PRO A 156 -29.38 -22.66 14.84
CA PRO A 156 -30.00 -21.34 14.67
C PRO A 156 -30.93 -21.30 13.46
N ASP A 157 -31.83 -20.31 13.45
CA ASP A 157 -32.78 -20.08 12.35
C ASP A 157 -32.09 -19.67 11.04
N SER A 158 -30.83 -19.24 11.07
CA SER A 158 -30.01 -18.98 9.88
C SER A 158 -29.78 -20.21 9.01
N CYS A 159 -29.90 -21.42 9.57
CA CYS A 159 -29.78 -22.67 8.84
C CYS A 159 -31.06 -23.09 8.09
N LEU A 160 -32.16 -22.35 8.27
CA LEU A 160 -33.46 -22.72 7.74
C LEU A 160 -33.56 -22.57 6.22
N CYS A 161 -34.09 -23.60 5.57
CA CYS A 161 -34.58 -23.49 4.21
C CYS A 161 -35.88 -22.67 4.21
N GLN A 162 -35.83 -21.44 3.69
CA GLN A 162 -36.97 -20.51 3.66
C GLN A 162 -37.65 -20.42 2.28
N GLY A 163 -37.01 -20.88 1.20
CA GLY A 163 -37.56 -20.81 -0.17
C GLY A 163 -38.30 -22.07 -0.61
N GLU A 164 -39.41 -21.91 -1.34
CA GLU A 164 -40.09 -23.01 -2.06
C GLU A 164 -39.19 -23.60 -3.15
N ASP A 165 -38.30 -22.79 -3.75
CA ASP A 165 -37.31 -23.22 -4.74
C ASP A 165 -36.23 -24.15 -4.15
N ASP A 166 -35.82 -23.92 -2.90
CA ASP A 166 -34.76 -24.68 -2.22
C ASP A 166 -35.20 -26.11 -1.84
N GLN A 167 -36.52 -26.40 -1.89
CA GLN A 167 -37.06 -27.74 -1.65
C GLN A 167 -37.04 -28.62 -2.92
N MET A 168 -37.06 -28.03 -4.11
CA MET A 168 -37.09 -28.78 -5.38
C MET A 168 -35.70 -29.22 -5.87
N GLU A 169 -34.63 -28.56 -5.45
CA GLU A 169 -33.25 -28.93 -5.83
C GLU A 169 -32.58 -29.97 -4.91
N GLY A 170 -33.28 -30.49 -3.89
CA GLY A 170 -32.72 -31.48 -2.97
C GLY A 170 -31.61 -30.93 -2.05
N THR A 171 -31.57 -29.60 -1.90
CA THR A 171 -30.62 -28.83 -1.10
C THR A 171 -30.92 -28.84 0.40
N CYS A 172 -32.10 -29.33 0.80
CA CYS A 172 -32.55 -29.35 2.18
C CYS A 172 -32.59 -30.76 2.78
N LEU A 173 -32.28 -30.86 4.07
CA LEU A 173 -32.33 -32.09 4.86
C LEU A 173 -33.32 -31.93 6.02
N ASN A 174 -34.08 -33.00 6.30
CA ASN A 174 -34.89 -33.11 7.50
C ASN A 174 -34.04 -33.57 8.69
N ILE A 175 -34.10 -32.84 9.81
CA ILE A 175 -33.39 -33.19 11.04
C ILE A 175 -34.39 -33.66 12.12
N PRO A 176 -34.02 -34.62 12.99
CA PRO A 176 -34.82 -34.94 14.17
C PRO A 176 -35.05 -33.72 15.07
N TYR A 177 -36.32 -33.54 15.48
CA TYR A 177 -36.83 -32.43 16.31
C TYR A 177 -36.10 -32.19 17.66
N ARG A 178 -35.22 -33.08 18.10
CA ARG A 178 -34.48 -32.97 19.37
C ARG A 178 -33.36 -31.92 19.35
N LEU A 179 -32.98 -31.39 18.18
CA LEU A 179 -31.86 -30.46 18.00
C LEU A 179 -32.32 -28.98 17.85
N LEU A 180 -33.53 -28.67 18.31
CA LEU A 180 -34.28 -27.48 17.92
C LEU A 180 -34.78 -26.61 19.09
N PHE A 181 -34.20 -26.78 20.26
CA PHE A 181 -34.80 -26.39 21.55
C PHE A 181 -34.75 -24.90 21.91
N LEU A 182 -34.86 -23.95 20.97
CA LEU A 182 -35.01 -22.52 21.31
C LEU A 182 -35.88 -21.72 20.33
N SER A 183 -37.02 -22.25 19.88
CA SER A 183 -38.12 -21.38 19.47
C SER A 183 -39.38 -21.75 20.23
N GLU A 184 -39.68 -20.97 21.25
CA GLU A 184 -40.98 -20.92 21.92
C GLU A 184 -42.02 -20.33 20.95
N TYR A 185 -42.33 -21.07 19.87
CA TYR A 185 -43.38 -20.73 18.93
C TYR A 185 -44.09 -22.01 18.47
N ARG A 186 -45.33 -22.10 18.94
CA ARG A 186 -46.44 -23.02 18.64
C ARG A 186 -46.24 -24.15 17.62
N MET A 187 -46.73 -25.31 18.05
CA MET A 187 -47.38 -26.36 17.26
C MET A 187 -47.84 -25.92 15.85
N THR A 188 -47.01 -26.19 14.86
CA THR A 188 -47.45 -26.68 13.55
C THR A 188 -46.47 -27.78 13.18
N GLY A 189 -46.95 -28.99 12.91
CA GLY A 189 -46.15 -30.17 12.59
C GLY A 189 -45.44 -30.10 11.24
N HIS A 190 -44.67 -29.03 10.99
CA HIS A 190 -43.79 -28.90 9.85
C HIS A 190 -42.40 -29.40 10.25
N GLN A 191 -41.91 -30.41 9.52
CA GLN A 191 -40.52 -30.83 9.58
C GLN A 191 -39.64 -29.61 9.29
N LYS A 192 -38.73 -29.28 10.21
CA LYS A 192 -37.82 -28.16 10.02
C LYS A 192 -36.70 -28.61 9.07
N LEU A 193 -36.71 -28.06 7.86
CA LEU A 193 -35.75 -28.31 6.81
C LEU A 193 -34.54 -27.37 6.98
N ILE A 194 -33.33 -27.93 7.00
CA ILE A 194 -32.09 -27.15 6.98
C ILE A 194 -31.31 -27.35 5.70
N TYR A 195 -30.43 -26.40 5.39
CA TYR A 195 -29.47 -26.58 4.31
C TYR A 195 -28.56 -27.79 4.56
N LYS A 196 -28.50 -28.68 3.58
CA LYS A 196 -27.65 -29.88 3.59
C LYS A 196 -26.17 -29.53 3.41
N GLN A 197 -25.87 -28.44 2.70
CA GLN A 197 -24.52 -28.03 2.37
C GLN A 197 -23.85 -27.30 3.54
N THR A 198 -22.57 -27.57 3.74
CA THR A 198 -21.75 -26.95 4.79
C THR A 198 -21.04 -25.70 4.27
N CYS A 199 -20.80 -24.71 5.13
CA CYS A 199 -20.29 -23.41 4.71
C CYS A 199 -18.80 -23.40 4.37
N PHE A 200 -17.99 -24.26 5.00
CA PHE A 200 -16.54 -24.27 4.82
C PHE A 200 -16.08 -24.50 3.36
N PRO A 201 -16.56 -25.51 2.60
CA PRO A 201 -16.11 -25.69 1.22
C PRO A 201 -16.47 -24.52 0.30
N ILE A 202 -17.58 -23.83 0.57
CA ILE A 202 -17.97 -22.62 -0.15
C ILE A 202 -16.98 -21.49 0.18
N LEU A 203 -16.69 -21.29 1.47
CA LEU A 203 -15.77 -20.28 1.95
C LEU A 203 -14.34 -20.49 1.47
N GLU A 204 -13.85 -21.74 1.50
CA GLU A 204 -12.56 -22.14 0.95
C GLU A 204 -12.47 -21.80 -0.54
N GLY A 205 -13.54 -22.06 -1.30
CA GLY A 205 -13.67 -21.66 -2.70
C GLY A 205 -13.51 -20.15 -2.91
N TYR A 206 -14.23 -19.34 -2.14
CA TYR A 206 -14.10 -17.88 -2.20
C TYR A 206 -12.70 -17.40 -1.82
N LEU A 207 -12.11 -17.97 -0.76
CA LEU A 207 -10.77 -17.61 -0.32
C LEU A 207 -9.71 -17.97 -1.38
N ALA A 208 -9.85 -19.14 -2.00
CA ALA A 208 -8.96 -19.57 -3.08
C ALA A 208 -9.00 -18.60 -4.25
N LYS A 209 -10.19 -18.16 -4.65
CA LYS A 209 -10.36 -17.16 -5.71
C LYS A 209 -9.82 -15.79 -5.32
N ALA A 210 -10.03 -15.37 -4.08
CA ALA A 210 -9.48 -14.12 -3.58
C ALA A 210 -7.94 -14.13 -3.61
N LEU A 211 -7.29 -15.24 -3.21
CA LEU A 211 -5.85 -15.41 -3.31
C LEU A 211 -5.35 -15.36 -4.76
N ASP A 212 -6.06 -16.02 -5.70
CA ASP A 212 -5.71 -15.96 -7.13
C ASP A 212 -5.76 -14.52 -7.68
N ILE A 213 -6.83 -13.79 -7.35
CA ILE A 213 -7.00 -12.39 -7.76
C ILE A 213 -5.88 -11.54 -7.16
N LEU A 214 -5.60 -11.70 -5.87
CA LEU A 214 -4.54 -10.96 -5.17
C LEU A 214 -3.17 -11.21 -5.78
N LEU A 215 -2.85 -12.46 -6.12
CA LEU A 215 -1.60 -12.82 -6.81
C LEU A 215 -1.53 -12.15 -8.18
N GLY A 216 -2.60 -12.24 -8.98
CA GLY A 216 -2.66 -11.62 -10.31
C GLY A 216 -2.47 -10.10 -10.25
N VAL A 217 -3.15 -9.43 -9.32
CA VAL A 217 -3.02 -7.98 -9.09
C VAL A 217 -1.60 -7.62 -8.66
N SER A 218 -1.00 -8.40 -7.75
CA SER A 218 0.37 -8.16 -7.26
C SER A 218 1.42 -8.27 -8.37
N PHE A 219 1.33 -9.32 -9.21
CA PHE A 219 2.22 -9.47 -10.37
C PHE A 219 2.00 -8.37 -11.41
N GLY A 220 0.74 -7.97 -11.64
CA GLY A 220 0.41 -6.86 -12.53
C GLY A 220 1.05 -5.54 -12.07
N PHE A 221 0.91 -5.18 -10.79
CA PHE A 221 1.55 -3.99 -10.24
C PHE A 221 3.08 -4.07 -10.24
N ALA A 222 3.67 -5.24 -9.99
CA ALA A 222 5.11 -5.43 -10.09
C ALA A 222 5.62 -5.18 -11.52
N ALA A 223 4.92 -5.68 -12.53
CA ALA A 223 5.25 -5.42 -13.93
C ALA A 223 5.13 -3.93 -14.29
N LEU A 224 4.06 -3.26 -13.85
CA LEU A 224 3.89 -1.81 -14.03
C LEU A 224 5.02 -1.01 -13.34
N ALA A 225 5.42 -1.41 -12.14
CA ALA A 225 6.52 -0.78 -11.41
C ALA A 225 7.86 -0.95 -12.15
N LEU A 226 8.14 -2.14 -12.71
CA LEU A 226 9.34 -2.37 -13.53
C LEU A 226 9.33 -1.53 -14.81
N LEU A 227 8.19 -1.44 -15.51
CA LEU A 227 8.06 -0.59 -16.68
C LEU A 227 8.31 0.89 -16.31
N GLY A 228 7.72 1.37 -15.21
CA GLY A 228 7.97 2.70 -14.68
C GLY A 228 9.45 2.95 -14.34
N ALA A 229 10.10 1.96 -13.73
CA ALA A 229 11.52 2.02 -13.39
C ALA A 229 12.41 2.09 -14.64
N VAL A 230 12.18 1.23 -15.63
CA VAL A 230 12.93 1.24 -16.90
C VAL A 230 12.78 2.57 -17.61
N MET A 231 11.54 3.06 -17.72
CA MET A 231 11.27 4.36 -18.35
C MET A 231 11.98 5.49 -17.60
N SER A 232 11.85 5.54 -16.27
CA SER A 232 12.53 6.52 -15.42
C SER A 232 14.06 6.47 -15.58
N ALA A 233 14.66 5.28 -15.61
CA ALA A 233 16.09 5.09 -15.81
C ALA A 233 16.57 5.58 -17.19
N VAL A 234 15.80 5.30 -18.25
CA VAL A 234 16.09 5.80 -19.60
C VAL A 234 16.03 7.33 -19.64
N LEU A 235 15.00 7.94 -19.06
CA LEU A 235 14.89 9.40 -18.94
C LEU A 235 16.06 9.99 -18.14
N LEU A 236 16.47 9.37 -17.02
CA LEU A 236 17.65 9.80 -16.26
C LEU A 236 18.95 9.71 -17.07
N ALA A 237 19.14 8.64 -17.83
CA ALA A 237 20.31 8.44 -18.68
C ALA A 237 20.37 9.52 -19.78
N GLN A 238 19.23 9.84 -20.41
CA GLN A 238 19.14 10.89 -21.41
C GLN A 238 19.47 12.26 -20.79
N LEU A 239 18.90 12.60 -19.63
CA LEU A 239 19.21 13.84 -18.89
C LEU A 239 20.68 13.94 -18.45
N ARG A 240 21.34 12.81 -18.15
CA ARG A 240 22.76 12.77 -17.84
C ARG A 240 23.61 13.10 -19.07
N SER A 241 23.29 12.48 -20.20
CA SER A 241 24.01 12.71 -21.46
C SER A 241 23.95 14.16 -21.93
N SER A 242 22.81 14.84 -21.74
CA SER A 242 22.65 16.26 -22.11
C SER A 242 23.48 17.22 -21.27
N THR A 243 23.75 16.90 -20.00
CA THR A 243 24.59 17.75 -19.13
C THR A 243 26.09 17.49 -19.32
N VAL A 244 26.49 16.25 -19.62
CA VAL A 244 27.90 15.92 -19.93
C VAL A 244 28.30 16.47 -21.30
N GLY A 245 27.34 16.68 -22.20
CA GLY A 245 27.55 17.31 -23.51
C GLY A 245 27.75 18.83 -23.51
N VAL A 246 27.72 19.49 -22.34
CA VAL A 246 28.20 20.89 -22.22
C VAL A 246 29.70 20.79 -21.92
N PRO A 247 30.61 20.95 -22.90
CA PRO A 247 32.01 21.13 -22.57
C PRO A 247 32.09 22.38 -21.68
N VAL A 248 32.72 22.25 -20.52
CA VAL A 248 33.26 23.39 -19.81
C VAL A 248 34.28 24.00 -20.77
N VAL A 249 33.83 24.97 -21.58
CA VAL A 249 34.74 25.85 -22.31
C VAL A 249 35.44 26.64 -21.21
N PHE A 250 36.60 26.16 -20.78
CA PHE A 250 37.61 27.06 -20.23
C PHE A 250 37.86 28.08 -21.32
N SER A 251 37.27 29.26 -21.16
CA SER A 251 37.53 30.41 -22.02
C SER A 251 39.00 30.78 -21.88
N VAL A 252 39.83 30.26 -22.78
CA VAL A 252 41.14 30.82 -23.07
C VAL A 252 40.88 32.19 -23.69
N SER A 253 41.07 33.25 -22.90
CA SER A 253 41.09 34.62 -23.43
C SER A 253 42.38 34.81 -24.22
N SER A 254 42.31 34.57 -25.53
CA SER A 254 43.35 34.97 -26.47
C SER A 254 43.19 36.45 -26.80
N HIS A 255 43.78 37.33 -25.99
CA HIS A 255 44.15 38.68 -26.41
C HIS A 255 45.66 38.70 -26.70
N PRO A 256 46.11 39.19 -27.87
CA PRO A 256 47.53 39.24 -28.20
C PRO A 256 48.16 40.49 -27.59
N SER A 257 48.83 40.37 -26.44
CA SER A 257 49.69 41.43 -25.93
C SER A 257 51.07 41.33 -26.59
N LYS A 258 51.44 42.38 -27.33
CA LYS A 258 52.79 42.62 -27.84
C LYS A 258 53.76 42.63 -26.66
N PHE A 259 54.71 41.69 -26.64
CA PHE A 259 55.79 41.66 -25.66
C PHE A 259 56.98 42.45 -26.19
N SER A 260 57.33 43.54 -25.51
CA SER A 260 58.55 44.33 -25.70
C SER A 260 58.79 45.10 -24.41
N PHE A 261 59.82 44.72 -23.64
CA PHE A 261 60.72 45.59 -22.84
C PHE A 261 61.69 44.67 -22.04
N SER A 262 62.96 44.58 -22.42
CA SER A 262 64.10 45.41 -21.98
C SER A 262 64.79 44.90 -20.70
N SER A 263 66.09 44.71 -20.84
CA SER A 263 67.09 44.24 -19.88
C SER A 263 67.50 45.34 -18.90
N HIS A 264 67.29 45.15 -17.60
CA HIS A 264 68.21 45.54 -16.49
C HIS A 264 67.57 45.19 -15.12
N PRO A 265 68.35 44.70 -14.12
CA PRO A 265 67.85 44.49 -12.76
C PRO A 265 68.36 45.58 -11.78
N PRO A 266 67.62 45.86 -10.69
CA PRO A 266 68.27 46.22 -9.41
C PRO A 266 67.67 45.43 -8.23
N LYS A 267 68.47 44.69 -7.44
CA LYS A 267 69.28 45.07 -6.25
C LYS A 267 68.49 45.04 -4.93
N TYR A 268 68.87 44.09 -4.09
CA TYR A 268 68.50 43.97 -2.67
C TYR A 268 69.44 44.81 -1.81
N THR A 269 68.97 45.29 -0.64
CA THR A 269 69.63 45.35 0.70
C THR A 269 69.22 46.62 1.52
N GLU A 270 68.57 46.38 2.68
CA GLU A 270 68.58 47.11 3.99
C GLU A 270 68.12 48.58 4.15
N LEU A 271 67.21 48.85 5.12
CA LEU A 271 67.51 49.54 6.40
C LEU A 271 66.24 49.75 7.30
N TYR A 272 66.24 49.05 8.44
CA TYR A 272 65.83 49.44 9.80
C TYR A 272 64.86 50.62 10.06
N ASN A 273 63.78 50.37 10.82
CA ASN A 273 63.62 50.85 12.20
C ASN A 273 62.44 50.18 12.95
N GLU A 274 62.69 49.84 14.22
CA GLU A 274 61.79 49.28 15.25
C GLU A 274 61.28 50.43 16.21
N PRO A 275 60.64 50.18 17.37
CA PRO A 275 59.19 50.18 17.63
C PRO A 275 58.68 51.34 18.54
N GLU A 276 57.36 51.44 18.74
CA GLU A 276 56.82 52.01 20.00
C GLU A 276 55.60 51.24 20.52
N LYS A 277 55.59 51.09 21.85
CA LYS A 277 54.80 50.22 22.72
C LYS A 277 53.70 51.05 23.38
N THR A 278 52.46 50.57 23.44
CA THR A 278 51.54 50.99 24.52
C THR A 278 50.55 49.89 24.91
N GLU A 279 51.03 49.10 25.86
CA GLU A 279 50.34 48.51 27.01
C GLU A 279 48.97 49.11 27.40
N LYS A 280 47.92 48.28 27.40
CA LYS A 280 46.86 48.30 28.43
C LYS A 280 46.39 46.88 28.73
N THR A 281 46.94 46.34 29.81
CA THR A 281 46.42 45.22 30.60
C THR A 281 45.19 45.68 31.40
N LEU A 282 44.08 44.95 31.33
CA LEU A 282 43.16 44.84 32.47
C LEU A 282 42.67 43.39 32.60
N ASN A 283 42.75 42.94 33.84
CA ASN A 283 43.00 41.57 34.28
C ASN A 283 41.72 40.74 34.44
N VAL A 284 41.91 39.43 34.38
CA VAL A 284 40.97 38.36 34.66
C VAL A 284 40.76 38.21 36.17
N LYS A 285 39.52 37.89 36.58
CA LYS A 285 39.04 37.36 37.88
C LYS A 285 39.04 38.30 39.10
N SER A 286 37.85 38.64 39.58
CA SER A 286 37.37 38.25 40.93
C SER A 286 35.92 38.70 41.16
N PHE A 287 35.25 38.01 42.08
CA PHE A 287 33.95 38.28 42.70
C PHE A 287 32.68 37.66 42.09
N ALA A 288 32.47 36.43 42.56
CA ALA A 288 31.19 35.80 42.75
C ALA A 288 30.19 36.67 43.57
N LEU A 289 28.92 36.27 43.46
CA LEU A 289 27.87 36.37 44.49
C LEU A 289 27.24 37.77 44.77
N LYS A 290 26.11 38.03 44.12
CA LYS A 290 24.79 38.40 44.71
C LYS A 290 23.85 38.75 43.55
N LEU A 291 22.85 37.94 43.24
CA LEU A 291 21.48 38.08 43.76
C LEU A 291 21.02 39.55 43.76
N GLN A 292 20.47 39.98 42.63
CA GLN A 292 19.17 40.65 42.57
C GLN A 292 18.54 40.46 41.19
#